data_AF-A0A7J9F9N4-F1
#
_entry.id   AF-A0A7J9F9N4-F1
#
_cell.length_a   1.000
_cell.length_b   1.000
_cell.length_c   1.000
_cell.angle_alpha   90.00
_cell.angle_beta   90.00
_cell.angle_gamma   90.00
#
_symmetry.space_group_name_H-M   'P 1'
#
loop_
_entity.id
_entity.type
_entity.pdbx_description
1 polymer ?
#
loop_
_entity_poly.entity_id
_entity_poly.type
_entity_poly.pdbx_seq_one_letter_code
_entity_poly.pdbx_strand_id
1 'polypeptide(L)'
;AQKALDCPCVAELRNGACGTQFTEAFLCFLKSTAEEKGSDCVHPFVALQTCIKGNPDAFPKNITEDKEVKKEEPIQEYKIYPPIWFKESRKPKPKPKL
;
A
#
# COMPACT_ATOMS: atom_id res chain seq x y z
N ALA A 1 -11.82 6.64 9.70
CA ALA A 1 -11.72 6.06 8.35
C ALA A 1 -11.96 7.10 7.25
N GLN A 2 -13.15 7.72 7.15
CA GLN A 2 -13.47 8.69 6.09
C GLN A 2 -12.49 9.87 5.98
N LYS A 3 -12.07 10.46 7.11
CA LYS A 3 -11.09 11.57 7.11
C LYS A 3 -9.77 11.25 6.40
N ALA A 4 -9.36 9.99 6.31
CA ALA A 4 -8.12 9.60 5.64
C ALA A 4 -8.27 9.61 4.11
N LEU A 5 -9.48 9.40 3.58
CA LEU A 5 -9.77 9.50 2.15
C LEU A 5 -9.80 10.94 1.65
N ASP A 6 -10.00 11.90 2.55
CA ASP A 6 -10.03 13.34 2.25
C ASP A 6 -8.64 13.98 2.26
N CYS A 7 -7.60 13.21 2.60
CA CYS A 7 -6.24 13.71 2.57
C CYS A 7 -5.81 13.98 1.12
N PRO A 8 -5.27 15.17 0.80
CA PRO A 8 -4.86 15.50 -0.57
C PRO A 8 -3.83 14.50 -1.13
N CYS A 9 -3.03 13.86 -0.26
CA CYS A 9 -2.05 12.86 -0.65
C CYS A 9 -2.64 11.61 -1.32
N VAL A 10 -3.93 11.29 -1.09
CA VAL A 10 -4.62 10.14 -1.70
C VAL A 10 -5.69 10.55 -2.70
N ALA A 11 -5.86 11.85 -2.94
CA ALA A 11 -6.92 12.38 -3.79
C ALA A 11 -6.79 11.91 -5.24
N GLU A 12 -5.57 11.83 -5.77
CA GLU A 12 -5.31 11.35 -7.13
C GLU A 12 -5.71 9.88 -7.31
N LEU A 13 -5.34 9.02 -6.35
CA LEU A 13 -5.69 7.60 -6.35
C LEU A 13 -7.21 7.40 -6.21
N ARG A 14 -7.86 8.19 -5.35
CA ARG A 14 -9.31 8.15 -5.11
C ARG A 14 -10.14 8.65 -6.28
N ASN A 15 -9.68 9.69 -6.97
CA ASN A 15 -10.41 10.29 -8.08
C ASN A 15 -10.02 9.70 -9.44
N GLY A 16 -8.99 8.84 -9.49
CA GLY A 16 -8.51 8.19 -10.70
C GLY A 16 -9.38 7.02 -11.18
N ALA A 17 -8.94 6.36 -12.24
CA ALA A 17 -9.67 5.28 -12.92
C ALA A 17 -10.01 4.06 -12.02
N CYS A 18 -9.20 3.82 -10.98
CA CYS A 18 -9.42 2.74 -10.00
C CYS A 18 -9.86 3.26 -8.62
N GLY A 19 -10.42 4.46 -8.57
CA GLY A 19 -10.76 5.16 -7.34
C GLY A 19 -11.74 4.43 -6.43
N THR A 20 -12.70 3.71 -7.02
CA THR A 20 -13.68 2.91 -6.28
C THR A 20 -13.01 1.75 -5.55
N GLN A 21 -12.19 0.98 -6.26
CA GLN A 21 -11.46 -0.16 -5.71
C GLN A 21 -10.45 0.30 -4.66
N PHE A 22 -9.81 1.46 -4.89
CA PHE A 22 -8.91 2.08 -3.92
C PHE A 22 -9.65 2.44 -2.64
N THR A 23 -10.80 3.12 -2.77
CA THR A 23 -11.60 3.55 -1.63
C THR A 23 -12.08 2.36 -0.80
N GLU A 24 -12.56 1.29 -1.44
CA GLU A 24 -13.03 0.08 -0.78
C GLU A 24 -11.90 -0.64 -0.04
N ALA A 25 -10.77 -0.87 -0.69
CA ALA A 25 -9.61 -1.51 -0.09
C ALA A 25 -9.05 -0.70 1.08
N PHE A 26 -8.92 0.62 0.91
CA PHE A 26 -8.39 1.51 1.93
C PHE A 26 -9.32 1.64 3.13
N LEU A 27 -10.64 1.72 2.92
CA LEU A 27 -11.61 1.71 4.00
C LEU A 27 -11.61 0.38 4.76
N CYS A 28 -11.49 -0.74 4.04
CA CYS A 28 -11.37 -2.05 4.68
C CYS A 28 -10.14 -2.10 5.58
N PHE A 29 -8.96 -1.71 5.05
CA PHE A 29 -7.72 -1.65 5.81
C PHE A 29 -7.82 -0.80 7.09
N LEU A 30 -8.45 0.38 7.00
CA LEU A 30 -8.64 1.26 8.16
C LEU A 30 -9.61 0.69 9.21
N LYS A 31 -10.54 -0.16 8.80
CA LYS A 31 -11.54 -0.80 9.68
C LYS A 31 -11.09 -2.16 10.22
N SER A 32 -10.17 -2.85 9.53
CA SER A 32 -9.65 -4.16 9.91
C SER A 32 -9.21 -4.17 11.38
N THR A 33 -9.71 -5.12 12.15
CA THR A 33 -9.27 -5.39 13.53
C THR A 33 -8.37 -6.62 13.64
N ALA A 34 -8.04 -7.25 12.51
CA ALA A 34 -7.14 -8.40 12.47
C ALA A 34 -5.74 -8.06 13.02
N GLU A 35 -5.07 -9.09 13.58
CA GLU A 35 -3.72 -9.00 14.15
C GLU A 35 -2.74 -8.42 13.13
N GLU A 36 -2.79 -8.94 11.90
CA GLU A 36 -2.18 -8.30 10.74
C GLU A 36 -3.24 -7.44 10.03
N LYS A 37 -3.10 -6.11 10.13
CA LYS A 37 -4.05 -5.15 9.56
C LYS A 37 -4.27 -5.41 8.07
N GLY A 38 -5.52 -5.60 7.68
CA GLY A 38 -5.92 -5.81 6.29
C GLY A 38 -5.75 -7.23 5.77
N SER A 39 -5.33 -8.19 6.61
CA SER A 39 -5.31 -9.62 6.24
C SER A 39 -6.72 -10.17 5.93
N ASP A 40 -7.76 -9.54 6.47
CA ASP A 40 -9.18 -9.77 6.16
C ASP A 40 -9.66 -9.01 4.90
N CYS A 41 -8.83 -8.14 4.34
CA CYS A 41 -9.17 -7.23 3.23
C CYS A 41 -8.48 -7.58 1.91
N VAL A 42 -7.93 -8.79 1.77
CA VAL A 42 -7.13 -9.19 0.59
C VAL A 42 -7.92 -9.03 -0.70
N HIS A 43 -9.20 -9.43 -0.72
CA HIS A 43 -10.00 -9.39 -1.93
C HIS A 43 -10.18 -7.96 -2.50
N PRO A 44 -10.56 -6.94 -1.70
CA PRO A 44 -10.53 -5.55 -2.14
C PRO A 44 -9.18 -5.10 -2.73
N PHE A 45 -8.05 -5.47 -2.12
CA PHE A 45 -6.74 -5.11 -2.63
C PHE A 45 -6.41 -5.80 -3.95
N VAL A 46 -6.81 -7.06 -4.13
CA VAL A 46 -6.67 -7.76 -5.42
C VAL A 46 -7.49 -7.06 -6.50
N ALA A 47 -8.72 -6.64 -6.21
CA ALA A 47 -9.55 -5.90 -7.17
C ALA A 47 -8.90 -4.57 -7.60
N LEU A 48 -8.31 -3.84 -6.65
CA LEU A 48 -7.52 -2.64 -6.94
C LEU A 48 -6.31 -2.96 -7.84
N GLN A 49 -5.54 -4.00 -7.51
CA GLN A 49 -4.38 -4.40 -8.30
C GLN A 49 -4.78 -4.81 -9.73
N THR A 50 -5.87 -5.56 -9.89
CA THR A 50 -6.40 -5.93 -11.21
C THR A 50 -6.79 -4.70 -12.01
N CYS A 51 -7.42 -3.70 -11.38
CA CYS A 51 -7.77 -2.45 -12.06
C CYS A 51 -6.52 -1.67 -12.51
N ILE A 52 -5.50 -1.54 -11.65
CA ILE A 52 -4.25 -0.85 -12.00
C ILE A 52 -3.57 -1.55 -13.18
N LYS A 53 -3.49 -2.88 -13.16
CA LYS A 53 -2.93 -3.68 -14.27
C LYS A 53 -3.69 -3.49 -15.59
N GLY A 54 -5.01 -3.29 -15.53
CA GLY A 54 -5.82 -2.99 -16.70
C GLY A 54 -5.71 -1.54 -17.21
N ASN A 55 -5.15 -0.63 -16.42
CA ASN A 55 -5.05 0.80 -16.74
C ASN A 55 -3.61 1.32 -16.55
N PRO A 56 -2.63 0.79 -17.30
CA PRO A 56 -1.21 1.11 -17.09
C PRO A 56 -0.89 2.60 -17.31
N ASP A 57 -1.63 3.29 -18.18
CA ASP A 57 -1.45 4.72 -18.49
C ASP A 57 -2.11 5.65 -17.47
N ALA A 58 -3.01 5.14 -16.62
CA ALA A 58 -3.72 5.93 -15.62
C ALA A 58 -2.90 6.12 -14.33
N PHE A 59 -1.79 5.42 -14.18
CA PHE A 59 -0.91 5.49 -13.03
C PHE A 59 0.51 5.84 -13.48
N PRO A 60 1.24 6.69 -12.74
CA PRO A 60 2.63 6.98 -13.06
C PRO A 60 3.43 5.67 -13.11
N LYS A 61 4.31 5.54 -14.11
CA LYS A 61 5.09 4.30 -14.38
C LYS A 61 5.81 3.73 -13.16
N ASN A 62 6.14 4.59 -12.19
CA ASN A 62 6.69 4.21 -10.88
C ASN A 62 5.81 3.24 -10.06
N ILE A 63 4.52 3.14 -10.35
CA ILE A 63 3.55 2.26 -9.66
C ILE A 63 3.29 0.97 -10.45
N THR A 64 3.41 1.02 -11.78
CA THR A 64 2.99 -0.06 -12.69
C THR A 64 4.15 -0.99 -13.10
N GLU A 65 5.42 -0.59 -12.92
CA GLU A 65 6.57 -1.45 -13.22
C GLU A 65 6.81 -2.50 -12.10
N ASP A 66 6.22 -3.68 -12.30
CA ASP A 66 6.73 -4.94 -11.74
C ASP A 66 8.11 -5.22 -12.35
N LYS A 67 9.17 -4.63 -11.78
CA LYS A 67 10.59 -5.04 -11.87
C LYS A 67 10.99 -5.78 -13.16
N GLU A 68 11.21 -5.06 -14.25
CA GLU A 68 12.29 -5.43 -15.17
C GLU A 68 13.52 -4.56 -14.87
N VAL A 69 14.64 -5.23 -14.57
CA VAL A 69 15.91 -4.60 -14.28
C VAL A 69 16.40 -3.85 -15.54
N LYS A 70 16.61 -2.52 -15.41
CA LYS A 70 17.71 -1.70 -15.95
C LYS A 70 17.28 -0.47 -16.77
N LYS A 71 17.22 0.69 -16.10
CA LYS A 71 17.98 1.91 -16.49
C LYS A 71 18.13 2.83 -15.28
N GLU A 72 19.37 3.14 -14.91
CA GLU A 72 19.71 4.16 -13.91
C GLU A 72 19.24 5.54 -14.37
N GLU A 73 18.28 6.12 -13.65
CA GLU A 73 18.02 7.56 -13.54
C GLU A 73 17.83 7.87 -12.04
N PRO A 74 18.21 9.08 -11.57
CA PRO A 74 18.62 9.29 -10.19
C PRO A 74 17.47 9.06 -9.21
N ILE A 75 17.63 8.04 -8.37
CA ILE A 75 16.79 7.76 -7.22
C ILE A 75 16.92 8.97 -6.29
N GLN A 76 15.90 9.84 -6.28
CA GLN A 76 15.76 10.76 -5.16
C GLN A 76 15.64 9.88 -3.92
N GLU A 77 16.53 10.06 -2.95
CA GLU A 77 16.53 9.31 -1.69
C GLU A 77 15.31 9.72 -0.86
N TYR A 78 14.12 9.27 -1.26
CA TYR A 78 12.96 9.33 -0.40
C TYR A 78 13.17 8.29 0.69
N LYS A 79 13.59 8.77 1.85
CA LYS A 79 13.77 7.96 3.06
C LYS A 79 12.40 7.49 3.53
N ILE A 80 11.95 6.35 2.99
CA ILE A 80 10.74 5.66 3.44
C ILE A 80 11.00 5.23 4.88
N TYR A 81 10.51 6.00 5.84
CA TYR A 81 10.60 5.64 7.24
C TYR A 81 9.57 4.55 7.52
N PRO A 82 10.01 3.33 7.88
CA PRO A 82 9.07 2.29 8.23
C PRO A 82 8.27 2.74 9.47
N PRO A 83 6.97 2.46 9.52
CA PRO A 83 6.15 2.78 10.67
C PRO A 83 6.63 2.02 11.90
N ILE A 84 6.36 2.56 13.09
CA ILE A 84 6.91 2.08 14.38
C ILE A 84 6.65 0.58 14.60
N TRP A 85 5.47 0.09 14.22
CA TRP A 85 5.07 -1.32 14.35
C TRP A 85 5.96 -2.28 13.53
N PHE A 86 6.48 -1.84 12.39
CA PHE A 86 7.38 -2.66 11.56
C PHE A 86 8.73 -2.92 12.24
N LYS A 87 9.17 -2.02 13.13
CA LYS A 87 10.35 -2.23 13.98
C LYS A 87 10.04 -3.17 15.16
N GLU A 88 8.80 -3.19 15.63
CA GLU A 88 8.32 -4.08 16.71
C GLU A 88 8.36 -5.56 16.27
N SER A 89 7.85 -5.86 15.08
CA SER A 89 7.78 -7.23 14.52
C SER A 89 9.15 -7.87 14.27
N ARG A 90 10.21 -7.06 14.16
CA ARG A 90 11.59 -7.54 13.93
C ARG A 90 12.37 -7.79 15.22
N LYS A 91 11.83 -7.48 16.40
CA LYS A 91 12.52 -7.74 17.66
C LYS A 91 12.60 -9.26 17.87
N PRO A 92 13.80 -9.86 17.96
CA PRO A 92 13.94 -11.27 18.28
C PRO A 92 13.35 -11.53 19.67
N LYS A 93 12.47 -12.53 19.79
CA LYS A 93 12.01 -12.99 21.10
C LYS A 93 13.24 -13.44 21.92
N PRO A 94 13.39 -13.01 23.19
CA PRO A 94 14.48 -13.50 24.03
C PRO A 94 14.33 -15.01 24.20
N LYS A 95 15.40 -15.75 23.89
CA LYS A 95 15.46 -17.20 24.10
C LYS A 95 15.35 -17.50 25.60
N PRO A 96 14.51 -18.46 26.04
CA PRO A 96 14.50 -18.90 27.42
C PRO A 96 15.89 -19.42 27.80
N LYS A 97 16.45 -18.94 28.90
CA LYS A 97 17.65 -19.54 29.50
C LYS A 97 17.22 -20.83 30.21
N LEU A 98 17.73 -21.97 29.75
CA LEU A 98 17.72 -23.22 30.52
C LEU A 98 18.93 -23.23 31.46
#